data_AF-A0A9D9CW52-F1
#
_entry.id   AF-A0A9D9CW52-F1
#
_cell.length_a   1.000
_cell.length_b   1.000
_cell.length_c   1.000
_cell.angle_alpha   90.00
_cell.angle_beta   90.00
_cell.angle_gamma   90.00
#
_symmetry.space_group_name_H-M   'P 1'
#
loop_
_entity.id
_entity.type
_entity.pdbx_description
1 polymer ?
#
loop_
_entity_poly.entity_id
_entity_poly.type
_entity_poly.pdbx_seq_one_letter_code
_entity_poly.pdbx_strand_id
1 'polypeptide(L)'
;MVLSMTGFGRAIGEYGKKRFIVEIKSLNSKQLDLSVRMPSVYKEKEIELRTMIGNALSRGKVDFMLYVESKEAETSNKINKTVLASYKNQISDAAKELGVAEPADWMTLLLRMPDVMQNELAEIDEEEWEAAKKVVEEALTKIVEYRKSEGVSLKNVFVKNLEAISSLLESVEPFEKSRV
;
A
#
# COMPACT_ATOMS: atom_id res chain seq x y z
N MET A 1 20.49 18.24 -7.52
CA MET A 1 19.41 18.93 -6.77
C MET A 1 19.26 18.26 -5.42
N VAL A 2 19.18 19.00 -4.30
CA VAL A 2 19.03 18.39 -2.97
C VAL A 2 17.61 17.86 -2.84
N LEU A 3 17.47 16.59 -2.50
CA LEU A 3 16.18 15.94 -2.24
C LEU A 3 16.13 15.52 -0.78
N SER A 4 15.02 15.82 -0.12
CA SER A 4 14.71 15.21 1.17
C SER A 4 14.51 13.70 1.01
N MET A 5 14.80 12.95 2.07
CA MET A 5 14.57 11.50 2.13
C MET A 5 13.22 11.16 2.77
N THR A 6 12.58 12.13 3.42
CA THR A 6 11.21 12.02 3.95
C THR A 6 10.22 12.56 2.93
N GLY A 7 9.02 11.98 2.89
CA GLY A 7 7.99 12.51 2.01
C GLY A 7 6.67 11.80 2.10
N PHE A 8 5.66 12.45 1.56
CA PHE A 8 4.29 11.96 1.47
C PHE A 8 3.73 12.24 0.08
N GLY A 9 3.06 11.24 -0.50
CA GLY A 9 2.32 11.37 -1.75
C GLY A 9 0.97 10.69 -1.62
N ARG A 10 -0.10 11.39 -1.99
CA ARG A 10 -1.46 10.83 -2.02
C ARG A 10 -2.19 11.22 -3.29
N ALA A 11 -2.77 10.24 -3.96
CA ALA A 11 -3.60 10.44 -5.13
C ALA A 11 -4.88 9.62 -5.02
N ILE A 12 -5.92 10.10 -5.68
CA ILE A 12 -7.23 9.47 -5.70
C ILE A 12 -7.70 9.52 -7.15
N GLY A 13 -8.13 8.38 -7.67
CA GLY A 13 -8.79 8.30 -8.97
C GLY A 13 -10.02 7.42 -8.90
N GLU A 14 -10.87 7.52 -9.90
CA GLU A 14 -12.07 6.71 -10.04
C GLU A 14 -12.07 6.04 -11.40
N TYR A 15 -12.54 4.79 -11.44
CA TYR A 15 -12.76 4.04 -12.68
C TYR A 15 -14.03 3.20 -12.52
N GLY A 16 -15.01 3.42 -13.40
CA GLY A 16 -16.32 2.80 -13.29
C GLY A 16 -16.95 3.03 -11.91
N LYS A 17 -17.18 1.94 -11.16
CA LYS A 17 -17.75 1.96 -9.80
C LYS A 17 -16.70 1.87 -8.69
N LYS A 18 -15.41 1.88 -9.02
CA LYS A 18 -14.30 1.74 -8.08
C LYS A 18 -13.59 3.08 -7.88
N ARG A 19 -13.17 3.33 -6.66
CA ARG A 19 -12.34 4.47 -6.26
C ARG A 19 -11.00 3.96 -5.74
N PHE A 20 -9.93 4.36 -6.40
CA PHE A 20 -8.56 4.05 -6.04
C PHE A 20 -7.99 5.16 -5.18
N ILE A 21 -7.43 4.79 -4.03
CA ILE A 21 -6.74 5.71 -3.14
C ILE A 21 -5.33 5.15 -2.95
N VAL A 22 -4.34 5.89 -3.45
CA VAL A 22 -2.92 5.54 -3.31
C VAL A 22 -2.29 6.48 -2.30
N GLU A 23 -1.58 5.89 -1.34
CA GLU A 23 -0.79 6.61 -0.36
C GLU A 23 0.64 6.07 -0.33
N ILE A 24 1.60 6.99 -0.36
CA ILE A 24 3.04 6.69 -0.32
C ILE A 24 3.65 7.52 0.79
N LYS A 25 4.18 6.85 1.80
CA LYS A 25 4.94 7.45 2.89
C LYS A 25 6.39 7.03 2.76
N SER A 26 7.31 7.96 2.94
CA SER A 26 8.72 7.65 2.96
C SER A 26 9.44 8.28 4.13
N LEU A 27 10.29 7.47 4.76
CA LEU A 27 11.22 7.87 5.81
C LEU A 27 12.66 7.68 5.34
N ASN A 28 13.57 8.38 6.01
CA ASN A 28 15.00 8.27 5.74
C ASN A 28 15.52 6.85 6.08
N SER A 29 16.15 6.20 5.11
CA SER A 29 16.88 4.95 5.27
C SER A 29 17.99 4.87 4.23
N LYS A 30 19.08 4.16 4.54
CA LYS A 30 20.24 4.01 3.65
C LYS A 30 19.91 3.23 2.37
N GLN A 31 19.05 2.23 2.48
CA GLN A 31 18.60 1.37 1.38
C GLN A 31 17.13 1.63 1.10
N LEU A 32 16.65 1.17 -0.06
CA LEU A 32 15.23 1.11 -0.35
C LEU A 32 14.62 -0.09 0.38
N ASP A 33 13.76 0.19 1.35
CA ASP A 33 12.95 -0.81 2.06
C ASP A 33 11.49 -0.54 1.72
N LEU A 34 10.92 -1.31 0.78
CA LEU A 34 9.59 -1.09 0.23
C LEU A 34 8.57 -2.08 0.82
N SER A 35 7.68 -1.56 1.66
CA SER A 35 6.46 -2.25 2.09
C SER A 35 5.32 -1.92 1.13
N VAL A 36 4.61 -2.94 0.65
CA VAL A 36 3.49 -2.79 -0.27
C VAL A 36 2.26 -3.43 0.36
N ARG A 37 1.19 -2.65 0.49
CA ARG A 37 -0.11 -3.11 0.98
C ARG A 37 -1.17 -2.82 -0.08
N MET A 38 -1.87 -3.86 -0.53
CA MET A 38 -2.92 -3.75 -1.54
C MET A 38 -3.97 -4.85 -1.36
N PRO A 39 -5.18 -4.72 -1.94
CA PRO A 39 -6.17 -5.79 -1.94
C PRO A 39 -5.64 -7.03 -2.68
N SER A 40 -6.07 -8.22 -2.26
CA SER A 40 -5.59 -9.50 -2.80
C SER A 40 -5.77 -9.62 -4.31
N VAL A 41 -6.82 -8.99 -4.84
CA VAL A 41 -7.15 -8.96 -6.27
C VAL A 41 -5.99 -8.39 -7.09
N TYR A 42 -5.25 -7.39 -6.59
CA TYR A 42 -4.15 -6.73 -7.32
C TYR A 42 -2.77 -7.34 -7.09
N LYS A 43 -2.65 -8.44 -6.34
CA LYS A 43 -1.35 -9.04 -5.99
C LYS A 43 -0.50 -9.41 -7.21
N GLU A 44 -1.12 -9.79 -8.32
CA GLU A 44 -0.39 -10.12 -9.55
C GLU A 44 0.37 -8.91 -10.13
N LYS A 45 -0.11 -7.69 -9.83
CA LYS A 45 0.51 -6.43 -10.26
C LYS A 45 1.57 -5.90 -9.29
N GLU A 46 1.82 -6.61 -8.19
CA GLU A 46 2.76 -6.18 -7.15
C GLU A 46 4.21 -6.07 -7.66
N ILE A 47 4.64 -6.96 -8.55
CA ILE A 47 5.98 -6.91 -9.14
C ILE A 47 6.15 -5.66 -10.00
N GLU A 48 5.16 -5.33 -10.83
CA GLU A 48 5.15 -4.11 -11.66
C GLU A 48 5.23 -2.86 -10.77
N LEU A 49 4.41 -2.80 -9.72
CA LEU A 49 4.42 -1.69 -8.75
C LEU A 49 5.76 -1.51 -8.06
N ARG A 50 6.40 -2.61 -7.63
CA ARG A 50 7.72 -2.53 -7.00
C ARG A 50 8.76 -1.92 -7.93
N THR A 51 8.76 -2.31 -9.21
CA THR A 51 9.66 -1.75 -10.21
C THR A 51 9.38 -0.26 -10.42
N MET A 52 8.11 0.14 -10.58
CA MET A 52 7.73 1.54 -10.73
C MET A 52 8.19 2.41 -9.54
N ILE A 53 7.93 1.94 -8.32
CA ILE A 53 8.30 2.66 -7.10
C ILE A 53 9.82 2.72 -6.94
N GLY A 54 10.53 1.61 -7.21
CA GLY A 54 11.98 1.55 -7.13
C GLY A 54 12.69 2.48 -8.13
N ASN A 55 12.12 2.64 -9.33
CA ASN A 55 12.62 3.59 -10.32
C ASN A 55 12.43 5.05 -9.89
N ALA A 56 11.33 5.35 -9.20
CA ALA A 56 11.02 6.70 -8.72
C ALA A 56 11.75 7.06 -7.40
N LEU A 57 11.92 6.08 -6.50
CA LEU A 57 12.45 6.26 -5.15
C LEU A 57 13.65 5.34 -4.92
N SER A 58 14.87 5.85 -5.14
CA SER A 58 16.11 5.06 -5.03
C SER A 58 16.54 4.69 -3.61
N ARG A 59 16.05 5.40 -2.59
CA ARG A 59 16.38 5.18 -1.17
C ARG A 59 15.26 5.59 -0.23
N GLY A 60 15.25 4.97 0.94
CA GLY A 60 14.32 5.27 2.02
C GLY A 60 13.49 4.06 2.42
N LYS A 61 12.91 4.11 3.62
CA LYS A 61 11.87 3.18 4.02
C LYS A 61 10.55 3.69 3.48
N VAL A 62 9.98 3.00 2.50
CA VAL A 62 8.77 3.40 1.77
C VAL A 62 7.64 2.47 2.16
N ASP A 63 6.55 3.04 2.63
CA ASP A 63 5.28 2.36 2.86
C ASP A 63 4.31 2.79 1.76
N PHE A 64 3.97 1.85 0.88
CA PHE A 64 3.03 2.04 -0.20
C PHE A 64 1.72 1.34 0.15
N MET A 65 0.61 2.06 -0.04
CA MET A 65 -0.71 1.55 0.23
C MET A 65 -1.66 1.86 -0.92
N LEU A 66 -2.26 0.82 -1.49
CA LEU A 66 -3.37 0.90 -2.42
C LEU A 66 -4.64 0.49 -1.69
N TYR A 67 -5.62 1.38 -1.67
CA TYR A 67 -6.97 1.09 -1.23
C TYR A 67 -7.93 1.19 -2.41
N VAL A 68 -8.90 0.29 -2.45
CA VAL A 68 -9.94 0.26 -3.48
C VAL A 68 -11.29 0.22 -2.79
N GLU A 69 -12.09 1.26 -2.98
CA GLU A 69 -13.46 1.36 -2.50
C GLU A 69 -14.41 1.09 -3.67
N SER A 70 -15.28 0.08 -3.54
CA SER A 70 -16.37 -0.14 -4.50
C SER A 70 -17.61 0.64 -4.05
N LYS A 71 -18.22 1.40 -4.96
CA LYS A 71 -19.46 2.17 -4.69
C LYS A 71 -20.69 1.28 -4.54
N GLU A 72 -20.62 0.02 -4.95
CA GLU A 72 -21.62 -1.01 -4.65
C GLU A 72 -21.02 -2.04 -3.70
N ALA A 73 -21.82 -2.48 -2.72
CA ALA A 73 -21.53 -3.66 -1.92
C ALA A 73 -21.66 -4.91 -2.81
N GLU A 74 -20.79 -5.04 -3.82
CA GLU A 74 -20.51 -6.33 -4.43
C GLU A 74 -19.81 -7.14 -3.35
N THR A 75 -20.60 -7.82 -2.52
CA THR A 75 -20.08 -8.89 -1.68
C THR A 75 -19.51 -9.94 -2.63
N SER A 76 -18.19 -9.90 -2.83
CA SER A 76 -17.41 -10.92 -3.54
C SER A 76 -17.61 -12.33 -2.97
N ASN A 77 -18.18 -12.41 -1.77
CA ASN A 77 -18.65 -13.62 -1.12
C ASN A 77 -19.88 -14.18 -1.84
N LYS A 78 -19.66 -15.16 -2.71
CA LYS A 78 -20.71 -16.03 -3.23
C LYS A 78 -20.69 -17.37 -2.50
N ILE A 79 -21.88 -17.94 -2.33
CA ILE A 79 -22.01 -19.31 -1.83
C ILE A 79 -21.74 -20.26 -2.99
N ASN A 80 -20.72 -21.11 -2.88
CA ASN A 80 -20.50 -22.20 -3.83
C ASN A 80 -21.56 -23.28 -3.62
N LYS A 81 -22.65 -23.18 -4.39
CA LYS A 81 -23.79 -24.10 -4.31
C LYS A 81 -23.40 -25.55 -4.60
N THR A 82 -22.40 -25.78 -5.44
CA THR A 82 -21.92 -27.13 -5.80
C THR A 82 -21.25 -27.79 -4.60
N VAL A 83 -20.32 -27.09 -3.95
CA VAL A 83 -19.63 -27.58 -2.73
C VAL A 83 -20.63 -27.71 -1.59
N LEU A 84 -21.54 -26.75 -1.43
CA LEU A 84 -22.61 -26.80 -0.42
C LEU A 84 -23.51 -28.03 -0.60
N ALA A 85 -23.93 -28.33 -1.84
CA ALA A 85 -24.73 -29.51 -2.13
C ALA A 85 -23.95 -30.82 -1.88
N SER A 86 -22.67 -30.85 -2.23
CA SER A 86 -21.80 -32.01 -1.97
C SER A 86 -21.68 -32.31 -0.48
N TYR A 87 -21.40 -31.30 0.35
CA TYR A 87 -21.34 -31.49 1.81
C TYR A 87 -22.66 -31.94 2.40
N LYS A 88 -23.79 -31.39 1.94
CA LYS A 88 -25.11 -31.82 2.41
C LYS A 88 -25.32 -33.32 2.18
N ASN A 89 -25.01 -33.80 0.97
CA ASN A 89 -25.18 -35.21 0.61
C ASN A 89 -24.27 -36.10 1.47
N GLN A 90 -22.98 -35.77 1.56
CA GLN A 90 -22.01 -36.55 2.35
C GLN A 90 -22.39 -36.65 3.82
N ILE A 91 -22.85 -35.55 4.43
CA ILE A 91 -23.28 -35.54 5.84
C ILE A 91 -24.56 -36.37 6.03
N SER A 92 -25.49 -36.32 5.08
CA SER A 92 -26.73 -37.09 5.14
C SER A 92 -26.48 -38.60 4.99
N ASP A 93 -25.56 -38.99 4.11
CA ASP A 93 -25.17 -40.38 3.91
C ASP A 93 -24.43 -40.93 5.14
N ALA A 94 -23.49 -40.16 5.69
CA ALA A 94 -22.80 -40.51 6.92
C ALA A 94 -23.77 -40.65 8.12
N ALA A 95 -24.77 -39.77 8.22
CA ALA A 95 -25.77 -39.84 9.29
C ALA A 95 -26.59 -41.14 9.23
N LYS A 96 -26.98 -41.57 8.02
CA LYS A 96 -27.67 -42.85 7.80
C LYS A 96 -26.80 -44.05 8.12
N GLU A 97 -25.54 -44.07 7.69
CA GLU A 97 -24.62 -45.16 7.95
C GLU A 97 -24.29 -45.32 9.44
N LEU A 98 -24.12 -44.20 10.15
CA LEU A 98 -23.79 -44.18 11.57
C LEU A 98 -25.02 -44.28 12.49
N GLY A 99 -26.23 -44.25 11.94
CA GLY A 99 -27.47 -44.28 12.71
C GLY A 99 -27.69 -43.05 13.60
N VAL A 100 -27.11 -41.90 13.23
CA VAL A 100 -27.25 -40.64 13.96
C VAL A 100 -28.28 -39.73 13.29
N ALA A 101 -28.95 -38.89 14.08
CA ALA A 101 -29.90 -37.93 13.54
C ALA A 101 -29.20 -36.88 12.67
N GLU A 102 -29.87 -36.44 11.61
CA GLU A 102 -29.39 -35.34 10.78
C GLU A 102 -29.30 -34.02 11.59
N PRO A 103 -28.41 -33.10 11.21
CA PRO A 103 -28.30 -31.78 11.84
C PRO A 103 -29.62 -31.00 11.80
N ALA A 104 -29.99 -30.38 12.92
CA ALA A 104 -31.19 -29.54 13.00
C ALA A 104 -31.02 -28.18 12.27
N ASP A 105 -29.79 -27.65 12.21
CA ASP A 105 -29.46 -26.40 11.51
C ASP A 105 -28.41 -26.65 10.41
N TRP A 106 -28.92 -27.01 9.24
CA TRP A 106 -28.10 -27.25 8.05
C TRP A 106 -27.36 -26.01 7.57
N MET A 107 -27.96 -24.82 7.65
CA MET A 107 -27.39 -23.63 7.03
C MET A 107 -26.16 -23.16 7.81
N THR A 108 -26.23 -23.12 9.14
CA THR A 108 -25.08 -22.75 9.98
C THR A 108 -23.95 -23.75 9.86
N LEU A 109 -24.26 -25.05 9.76
CA LEU A 109 -23.25 -26.10 9.58
C LEU A 109 -22.54 -25.96 8.23
N LEU A 110 -23.32 -25.85 7.14
CA LEU A 110 -22.77 -25.80 5.78
C LEU A 110 -21.99 -24.53 5.51
N LEU A 111 -22.43 -23.36 6.00
CA LEU A 111 -21.70 -22.10 5.83
C LEU A 111 -20.33 -22.07 6.53
N ARG A 112 -20.12 -22.94 7.53
CA ARG A 112 -18.83 -23.09 8.22
C ARG A 112 -17.89 -24.08 7.55
N MET A 113 -18.38 -24.83 6.56
CA MET A 113 -17.56 -25.81 5.87
C MET A 113 -16.55 -25.10 4.96
N PRO A 114 -15.33 -25.64 4.84
CA PRO A 114 -14.31 -25.10 3.94
C PRO A 114 -14.86 -24.93 2.52
N ASP A 115 -14.45 -23.85 1.86
CA ASP A 115 -14.75 -23.56 0.44
C ASP A 115 -16.23 -23.36 0.08
N VAL A 116 -17.16 -23.38 1.05
CA VAL A 116 -18.58 -23.05 0.82
C VAL A 116 -18.76 -21.55 0.58
N MET A 117 -18.04 -20.73 1.35
CA MET A 117 -17.95 -19.30 1.12
C MET A 117 -16.78 -19.03 0.17
N GLN A 118 -17.09 -18.70 -1.08
CA GLN A 118 -16.08 -18.33 -2.07
C GLN A 118 -16.01 -16.83 -2.20
N ASN A 119 -14.79 -16.29 -2.07
CA ASN A 119 -14.47 -15.02 -2.70
C ASN A 119 -14.17 -15.32 -4.16
N GLU A 120 -15.06 -14.95 -5.08
CA GLU A 120 -14.63 -14.81 -6.47
C GLU A 120 -13.56 -13.71 -6.47
N LEU A 121 -12.32 -14.08 -6.79
CA LEU A 121 -11.33 -13.11 -7.22
C LEU A 121 -11.88 -12.54 -8.52
N ALA A 122 -12.43 -11.33 -8.46
CA ALA A 122 -12.78 -10.60 -9.67
C ALA A 122 -11.51 -10.47 -10.50
N GLU A 123 -11.50 -11.02 -11.71
CA GLU A 123 -10.40 -10.77 -12.64
C GLU A 123 -10.27 -9.26 -12.85
N ILE A 124 -9.04 -8.76 -12.77
CA ILE A 124 -8.78 -7.34 -13.02
C ILE A 124 -8.81 -7.13 -14.52
N ASP A 125 -9.74 -6.28 -14.96
CA ASP A 125 -9.74 -5.75 -16.30
C ASP A 125 -8.47 -4.91 -16.55
N GLU A 126 -7.90 -5.02 -17.74
CA GLU A 126 -6.64 -4.34 -18.08
C GLU A 126 -6.83 -2.80 -18.07
N GLU A 127 -8.00 -2.31 -18.47
CA GLU A 127 -8.35 -0.89 -18.40
C GLU A 127 -8.47 -0.39 -16.94
N GLU A 128 -8.97 -1.23 -16.05
CA GLU A 128 -9.04 -0.93 -14.61
C GLU A 128 -7.63 -0.82 -14.01
N TRP A 129 -6.73 -1.73 -14.39
CA TRP A 129 -5.35 -1.66 -13.96
C TRP A 129 -4.66 -0.39 -14.43
N GLU A 130 -4.82 -0.03 -15.71
CA GLU A 130 -4.26 1.20 -16.26
C GLU A 130 -4.78 2.45 -15.57
N ALA A 131 -6.06 2.47 -15.16
CA ALA A 131 -6.60 3.55 -14.34
C ALA A 131 -5.94 3.61 -12.95
N ALA A 132 -5.80 2.48 -12.26
CA ALA A 132 -5.12 2.41 -10.96
C ALA A 132 -3.65 2.83 -11.06
N LYS A 133 -2.97 2.41 -12.13
CA LYS A 133 -1.56 2.74 -12.43
C LYS A 133 -1.35 4.24 -12.59
N LYS A 134 -2.23 4.95 -13.29
CA LYS A 134 -2.19 6.42 -13.38
C LYS A 134 -2.27 7.09 -12.00
N VAL A 135 -3.13 6.60 -11.11
CA VAL A 135 -3.23 7.11 -9.73
C VAL A 135 -1.92 6.86 -8.96
N VAL A 136 -1.26 5.73 -9.20
CA VAL A 136 0.06 5.44 -8.61
C VAL A 136 1.12 6.41 -9.12
N GLU A 137 1.16 6.68 -10.43
CA GLU A 137 2.09 7.63 -11.04
C GLU A 137 1.89 9.06 -10.52
N GLU A 138 0.63 9.48 -10.32
CA GLU A 138 0.32 10.75 -9.69
C GLU A 138 0.80 10.83 -8.24
N ALA A 139 0.60 9.77 -7.45
CA ALA A 139 1.08 9.71 -6.07
C ALA A 139 2.62 9.76 -6.01
N LEU A 140 3.30 9.06 -6.93
CA LEU A 140 4.76 9.09 -7.08
C LEU A 140 5.27 10.48 -7.45
N THR A 141 4.58 11.16 -8.36
CA THR A 141 4.92 12.54 -8.74
C THR A 141 4.83 13.47 -7.52
N LYS A 142 3.75 13.37 -6.75
CA LYS A 142 3.55 14.19 -5.55
C LYS A 142 4.62 13.97 -4.47
N ILE A 143 5.02 12.73 -4.19
CA ILE A 143 6.08 12.49 -3.19
C ILE A 143 7.45 12.99 -3.67
N VAL A 144 7.75 12.91 -4.97
CA VAL A 144 8.99 13.46 -5.54
C VAL A 144 8.99 14.98 -5.45
N GLU A 145 7.88 15.65 -5.76
CA GLU A 145 7.72 17.09 -5.58
C GLU A 145 7.85 17.52 -4.12
N TYR A 146 7.24 16.76 -3.21
CA TYR A 146 7.39 16.99 -1.77
C TYR A 146 8.87 16.93 -1.36
N ARG A 147 9.58 15.87 -1.76
CA ARG A 147 11.02 15.70 -1.47
C ARG A 147 11.87 16.82 -2.06
N LYS A 148 11.52 17.34 -3.24
CA LYS A 148 12.19 18.50 -3.87
C LYS A 148 11.98 19.77 -3.03
N SER A 149 10.74 20.07 -2.65
CA SER A 149 10.41 21.27 -1.88
C SER A 149 11.08 21.30 -0.50
N GLU A 150 11.06 20.16 0.20
CA GLU A 150 11.72 20.00 1.49
C GLU A 150 13.25 20.04 1.34
N GLY A 151 13.79 19.45 0.27
CA GLY A 151 15.23 19.49 -0.04
C GLY A 151 15.76 20.90 -0.30
N VAL A 152 14.99 21.76 -0.96
CA VAL A 152 15.33 23.19 -1.15
C VAL A 152 15.32 23.93 0.19
N SER A 153 14.30 23.69 1.02
CA SER A 153 14.19 24.29 2.34
C SER A 153 15.36 23.90 3.25
N LEU A 154 15.71 22.61 3.28
CA LEU A 154 16.88 22.08 3.99
C LEU A 154 18.18 22.71 3.51
N LYS A 155 18.36 22.85 2.19
CA LYS A 155 19.56 23.51 1.62
C LYS A 155 19.71 24.93 2.17
N ASN A 156 18.64 25.71 2.21
CA ASN A 156 18.70 27.09 2.71
C ASN A 156 19.07 27.14 4.19
N VAL A 157 18.59 26.19 4.99
CA VAL A 157 18.96 26.07 6.41
C VAL A 157 20.45 25.71 6.55
N PHE A 158 20.95 24.75 5.76
CA PHE A 158 22.37 24.39 5.80
C PHE A 158 23.28 25.57 5.42
N VAL A 159 22.93 26.32 4.37
CA VAL A 159 23.70 27.50 3.95
C VAL A 159 23.75 28.54 5.08
N LYS A 160 22.62 28.87 5.69
CA LYS A 160 22.58 29.82 6.82
C LYS A 160 23.43 29.35 8.01
N ASN A 161 23.38 28.06 8.33
CA ASN A 161 24.17 27.51 9.43
C ASN A 161 25.66 27.53 9.13
N LEU A 162 26.06 27.23 7.88
CA LEU A 162 27.46 27.32 7.46
C LEU A 162 27.99 28.75 7.52
N GLU A 163 27.20 29.72 7.04
CA GLU A 163 27.54 31.16 7.13
C GLU A 163 27.69 31.60 8.60
N ALA A 164 26.79 31.17 9.47
CA ALA A 164 26.87 31.47 10.90
C ALA A 164 28.12 30.85 11.55
N ILE A 165 28.44 29.59 11.24
CA ILE A 165 29.65 28.92 11.74
C ILE A 165 30.91 29.65 11.26
N SER A 166 30.97 30.03 9.97
CA SER A 166 32.11 30.78 9.41
C SER A 166 32.28 32.14 10.10
N SER A 167 31.20 32.89 10.29
CA SER A 167 31.25 34.18 10.98
C SER A 167 31.67 34.04 12.45
N LEU A 168 31.18 33.02 13.14
CA LEU A 168 31.59 32.73 14.52
C LEU A 168 33.06 32.32 14.59
N LEU A 169 33.58 31.58 13.61
CA LEU A 169 35.00 31.22 13.54
C LEU A 169 35.90 32.46 13.42
N GLU A 170 35.55 33.41 12.54
CA GLU A 170 36.27 34.68 12.39
C GLU A 170 36.27 35.50 13.69
N SER A 171 35.15 35.45 14.44
CA SER A 171 35.03 36.15 15.72
C SER A 171 35.92 35.59 16.83
N VAL A 172 36.51 34.39 16.64
CA VAL A 172 37.43 33.77 17.62
C VAL A 172 38.87 34.29 17.47
N GLU A 173 39.31 34.68 16.26
CA GLU A 173 40.69 35.16 16.02
C GLU A 173 41.16 36.30 16.96
N PRO A 174 40.33 37.29 17.33
CA PRO A 174 40.72 38.35 18.27
C PRO A 174 40.99 37.83 19.70
N PHE A 175 40.29 36.78 20.13
CA PHE A 175 40.46 36.16 21.45
C PHE A 175 41.71 35.26 21.52
N GLU A 176 42.24 34.83 20.37
CA GLU A 176 43.50 34.08 20.30
C GLU A 176 44.71 34.97 20.56
N LYS A 177 44.68 36.24 20.10
CA LYS A 177 45.76 37.21 20.34
C LYS A 177 45.90 37.66 21.79
N SER A 178 44.83 37.55 22.57
CA SER A 178 44.81 37.90 24.00
C SER A 178 45.33 36.76 24.90
N ARG A 179 45.77 35.65 24.29
CA ARG A 179 46.23 34.44 24.97
C ARG A 179 47.76 34.35 25.12
N VAL A 180 48.48 35.42 24.76
CA VAL A 180 49.95 35.58 24.95
C VAL A 180 50.21 36.40 26.21
#